data_AF-A0A1M7BMP0-F1
#
_entry.id   AF-A0A1M7BMP0-F1
#
_cell.length_a   1.000
_cell.length_b   1.000
_cell.length_c   1.000
_cell.angle_alpha   90.00
_cell.angle_beta   90.00
_cell.angle_gamma   90.00
#
_symmetry.space_group_name_H-M   'P 1'
#
loop_
_entity.id
_entity.type
_entity.pdbx_description
1 polymer ?
#
loop_
_entity_poly.entity_id
_entity_poly.type
_entity_poly.pdbx_seq_one_letter_code
_entity_poly.pdbx_strand_id
1 'polypeptide(L)' 'MKIFRKTSALSFYLLKSGFQAFKARIKEELDATGTVNLDDIIDDEELRAFYRRGESPAFVAAALCPAGIDD' A
#
# COMPACT_ATOMS: atom_id res chain seq x y z
N MET A 1 -18.79 8.49 35.65
CA MET A 1 -17.98 7.35 35.16
C MET A 1 -17.05 7.86 34.07
N LYS A 2 -15.71 7.83 34.28
CA LYS A 2 -14.73 8.28 33.28
C LYS A 2 -14.51 7.16 32.28
N ILE A 3 -15.10 7.30 31.10
CA ILE A 3 -14.98 6.34 29.99
C ILE A 3 -13.61 6.59 29.35
N PHE A 4 -12.61 5.79 29.73
CA PHE A 4 -11.28 5.86 29.12
C PHE A 4 -11.38 5.44 27.65
N ARG A 5 -11.23 6.39 26.73
CA ARG A 5 -11.04 6.15 25.29
C ARG A 5 -9.68 5.46 25.07
N LYS A 6 -9.64 4.13 25.16
CA LYS A 6 -8.50 3.30 24.71
C LYS A 6 -8.75 2.76 23.29
N THR A 7 -9.19 3.60 22.35
CA THR A 7 -9.41 3.19 20.96
C THR A 7 -8.21 3.43 20.05
N SER A 8 -7.23 4.24 20.46
CA SER A 8 -6.16 4.69 19.59
C SER A 8 -5.21 3.56 19.16
N ALA A 9 -4.74 2.72 20.10
CA ALA A 9 -3.72 1.72 19.80
C ALA A 9 -4.18 0.61 18.84
N LEU A 10 -5.44 0.19 18.93
CA LEU A 10 -6.02 -0.84 18.06
C LEU A 10 -6.15 -0.35 16.62
N SER A 11 -6.59 0.91 16.43
CA SER A 11 -6.68 1.52 15.11
C SER A 11 -5.31 1.63 14.44
N PHE A 12 -4.26 2.02 15.18
CA PHE A 12 -2.89 2.08 14.65
C PHE A 12 -2.33 0.70 14.31
N TYR A 13 -2.63 -0.33 15.10
CA TYR A 13 -2.21 -1.72 14.80
C TYR A 13 -2.89 -2.25 13.53
N LEU A 14 -4.20 -2.02 13.39
CA LEU A 14 -4.97 -2.41 12.19
C LEU A 14 -4.52 -1.62 10.95
N LEU A 15 -4.16 -0.35 11.11
CA LEU A 15 -3.61 0.46 10.02
C LEU A 15 -2.23 -0.04 9.60
N LYS A 16 -1.37 -0.43 10.55
CA LYS A 16 -0.06 -1.01 10.24
C LYS A 16 -0.19 -2.36 9.55
N SER A 17 -1.07 -3.24 10.04
CA SER A 17 -1.32 -4.53 9.39
C SER A 17 -1.95 -4.35 8.01
N GLY A 18 -2.87 -3.39 7.88
CA GLY A 18 -3.55 -3.08 6.61
C GLY A 18 -2.60 -2.49 5.57
N PHE A 19 -1.74 -1.54 5.97
CA PHE A 19 -0.73 -0.97 5.08
C PHE A 19 0.32 -2.01 4.67
N GLN A 20 0.75 -2.88 5.58
CA GLN A 20 1.67 -3.96 5.21
C GLN A 20 1.04 -4.98 4.27
N ALA A 21 -0.23 -5.34 4.47
CA ALA A 21 -0.95 -6.21 3.54
C ALA A 21 -1.11 -5.55 2.16
N PHE A 22 -1.38 -4.24 2.13
CA PHE A 22 -1.44 -3.44 0.92
C PHE A 22 -0.10 -3.41 0.18
N LYS A 23 1.00 -3.13 0.88
CA LYS A 23 2.36 -3.15 0.32
C LYS A 23 2.73 -4.53 -0.22
N ALA A 24 2.41 -5.60 0.52
CA ALA A 24 2.67 -6.98 0.10
C ALA A 24 1.91 -7.34 -1.19
N ARG A 25 0.63 -6.96 -1.29
CA ARG A 25 -0.17 -7.14 -2.51
C ARG A 25 0.45 -6.43 -3.72
N ILE A 26 0.85 -5.18 -3.57
CA ILE A 26 1.49 -4.43 -4.67
C ILE A 26 2.78 -5.12 -5.12
N LYS A 27 3.58 -5.58 -4.15
CA LYS A 27 4.80 -6.31 -4.45
C LYS A 27 4.52 -7.62 -5.20
N GLU A 28 3.51 -8.39 -4.80
CA GLU A 28 3.08 -9.60 -5.51
C GLU A 28 2.70 -9.30 -6.99
N GLU A 29 1.94 -8.22 -7.24
CA GLU A 29 1.54 -7.81 -8.59
C GLU A 29 2.74 -7.37 -9.45
N LEU A 30 3.69 -6.62 -8.86
CA LEU A 30 4.91 -6.18 -9.54
C LEU A 30 5.86 -7.35 -9.82
N ASP A 31 6.02 -8.27 -8.87
CA ASP A 31 6.80 -9.50 -9.03
C ASP A 31 6.20 -10.40 -10.13
N ALA A 32 4.87 -10.47 -10.23
CA ALA A 32 4.17 -11.20 -11.29
C ALA A 32 4.36 -10.57 -12.68
N THR A 33 4.48 -9.25 -12.76
CA THR A 33 4.70 -8.50 -14.01
C THR A 33 6.18 -8.48 -14.42
N GLY A 34 7.07 -8.75 -13.46
CA GLY A 34 8.48 -9.01 -13.70
C GLY A 34 9.32 -7.74 -13.70
N THR A 35 10.26 -7.71 -12.74
CA THR A 35 11.54 -6.96 -12.74
C THR A 35 11.61 -5.70 -11.89
N VAL A 36 10.51 -5.16 -11.35
CA VAL A 36 10.58 -3.89 -10.61
C VAL A 36 10.28 -4.07 -9.12
N ASN A 37 11.28 -3.79 -8.30
CA ASN A 37 11.16 -3.83 -6.85
C ASN A 37 10.43 -2.57 -6.37
N LEU A 38 9.35 -2.75 -5.62
CA LEU A 38 8.49 -1.66 -5.15
C LEU A 38 9.26 -0.53 -4.43
N ASP A 39 10.22 -0.92 -3.58
CA ASP A 39 11.04 0.01 -2.80
C ASP A 39 11.98 0.87 -3.67
N ASP A 40 12.23 0.49 -4.94
CA ASP A 40 13.04 1.28 -5.88
C ASP A 40 12.19 2.28 -6.70
N ILE A 41 10.85 2.13 -6.70
CA ILE A 41 9.92 2.97 -7.48
C ILE A 41 9.30 4.06 -6.63
N ILE A 42 8.93 3.74 -5.38
CA ILE A 42 8.11 4.60 -4.54
C ILE A 42 8.45 4.42 -3.06
N ASP A 43 8.48 5.54 -2.34
CA ASP A 43 8.70 5.53 -0.90
C ASP A 43 7.44 5.10 -0.13
N ASP A 44 7.65 4.55 1.07
CA ASP A 44 6.55 4.14 1.97
C ASP A 44 5.58 5.27 2.32
N GLU A 45 6.03 6.53 2.34
CA GLU A 45 5.17 7.69 2.63
C GLU A 45 4.23 8.02 1.45
N GLU A 46 4.73 7.93 0.23
CA GLU A 46 3.93 8.09 -0.99
C GLU A 46 2.97 6.90 -1.15
N LEU A 47 3.44 5.68 -0.91
CA LEU A 47 2.62 4.48 -0.89
C LEU A 47 1.49 4.58 0.15
N ARG A 48 1.77 5.18 1.31
CA ARG A 48 0.77 5.48 2.33
C ARG A 48 -0.28 6.49 1.88
N ALA A 49 0.03 7.37 0.94
CA ALA A 49 -0.96 8.28 0.38
C ALA A 49 -2.02 7.50 -0.41
N PHE A 50 -1.59 6.54 -1.25
CA PHE A 50 -2.52 5.65 -1.97
C PHE A 50 -3.38 4.82 -1.01
N TYR A 51 -2.77 4.24 0.02
CA TYR A 51 -3.50 3.49 1.05
C TYR A 51 -4.54 4.36 1.78
N ARG A 52 -4.18 5.60 2.16
CA ARG A 52 -5.10 6.54 2.82
C ARG A 52 -6.24 6.99 1.91
N ARG A 53 -6.01 7.08 0.60
CA ARG A 53 -7.06 7.36 -0.40
C ARG A 53 -7.99 6.18 -0.63
N GLY A 54 -7.63 4.97 -0.17
CA GLY A 54 -8.43 3.76 -0.36
C GLY A 54 -8.30 3.17 -1.76
N GLU A 55 -7.17 3.42 -2.44
CA GLU A 55 -6.88 2.87 -3.75
C GLU A 55 -6.71 1.35 -3.69
N SER A 56 -6.96 0.66 -4.81
CA SER A 56 -6.74 -0.78 -4.87
C SER A 56 -5.25 -1.10 -5.09
N PRO A 57 -4.70 -2.16 -4.45
CA PRO A 57 -3.32 -2.57 -4.68
C PRO A 57 -3.00 -2.82 -6.16
N ALA A 58 -3.92 -3.46 -6.89
CA ALA A 58 -3.75 -3.76 -8.30
C ALA A 58 -3.67 -2.50 -9.17
N PHE A 59 -4.51 -1.49 -8.89
CA PHE A 59 -4.45 -0.21 -9.59
C PHE A 59 -3.12 0.51 -9.33
N VAL A 60 -2.65 0.51 -8.09
CA VAL A 60 -1.38 1.14 -7.73
C VAL A 60 -0.21 0.38 -8.34
N ALA A 61 -0.22 -0.95 -8.33
CA ALA A 61 0.79 -1.75 -9.00
C ALA A 61 0.82 -1.48 -10.52
N ALA A 62 -0.34 -1.39 -11.17
CA ALA A 62 -0.43 -1.03 -12.58
C ALA A 62 0.05 0.40 -12.87
N ALA A 63 -0.20 1.35 -11.97
CA ALA A 63 0.27 2.72 -12.11
C ALA A 63 1.79 2.87 -11.88
N LEU A 64 2.37 1.99 -11.06
CA LEU A 64 3.81 1.95 -10.78
C LEU A 64 4.59 1.09 -11.78
N CYS A 65 3.93 0.12 -12.41
CA CYS A 65 4.55 -0.69 -13.44
C CYS A 65 4.67 0.13 -14.72
N PRO A 66 5.88 0.31 -15.27
CA PRO A 66 6.06 1.03 -16.53
C PRO A 66 5.54 0.27 -17.77
N ALA A 67 4.95 -0.92 -17.59
CA ALA A 67 4.45 -1.74 -18.69
C ALA A 67 3.09 -1.22 -19.19
N GLY A 68 3.11 -0.37 -20.21
CA GLY A 68 1.91 -0.06 -21.00
C GLY A 68 1.77 1.35 -21.57
N ILE A 69 2.86 2.12 -21.74
CA ILE A 69 2.88 3.15 -22.79
C ILE A 69 3.57 2.53 -24.01
N ASP A 70 2.91 1.54 -24.60
CA ASP A 70 3.16 1.16 -25.99
C ASP A 70 1.79 1.26 -26.69
N ASP A 71 1.77 2.17 -27.66
CA ASP A 71 0.74 2.61 -28.62
C ASP A 71 -0.33 1.58 -29.03
#